data_AF-A0A916WI58-F1
#
_entry.id   AF-A0A916WI58-F1
#
_cell.length_a   1.000
_cell.length_b   1.000
_cell.length_c   1.000
_cell.angle_alpha   90.00
_cell.angle_beta   90.00
_cell.angle_gamma   90.00
#
_symmetry.space_group_name_H-M   'P 1'
#
loop_
_entity.id
_entity.type
_entity.pdbx_description
1 polymer ?
#
loop_
_entity_poly.entity_id
_entity_poly.type
_entity_poly.pdbx_seq_one_letter_code
_entity_poly.pdbx_strand_id
1 'polypeptide(L)'
;MEIHVPLTPLIGLPEGEDPFPWIDEVMDYITELDERGEAALYDDGGEFGDVYVFLINAASEDRLLAIAARIADLPGVPAGVYAMVTDDEAEEFGLGRRVDLS
;
A
#
# COMPACT_ATOMS: atom_id res chain seq x y z
N MET A 1 4.04 5.80 8.49
CA MET A 1 4.57 4.65 7.72
C MET A 1 3.74 4.47 6.46
N GLU A 2 4.36 4.03 5.37
CA GLU A 2 3.73 4.05 4.05
C GLU A 2 4.01 2.76 3.28
N ILE A 3 3.05 2.36 2.44
CA ILE A 3 3.21 1.28 1.45
C ILE A 3 2.90 1.88 0.08
N HIS A 4 3.86 1.78 -0.84
CA HIS A 4 3.78 2.34 -2.17
C HIS A 4 3.61 1.22 -3.18
N VAL A 5 2.57 1.31 -3.99
CA VAL A 5 2.25 0.33 -5.03
C VAL A 5 2.21 1.03 -6.39
N PRO A 6 2.95 0.56 -7.41
CA PRO A 6 2.95 1.19 -8.73
C PRO A 6 1.57 1.27 -9.36
N LEU A 7 1.24 2.40 -9.99
CA LEU A 7 0.02 2.60 -10.79
C LEU A 7 0.19 1.96 -12.17
N THR A 8 0.32 0.63 -12.19
CA THR A 8 0.34 -0.14 -13.44
C THR A 8 -1.08 -0.61 -13.76
N PRO A 9 -1.69 -0.14 -14.87
CA PRO A 9 -3.07 -0.49 -15.21
C PRO A 9 -3.19 -1.97 -15.58
N LEU A 10 -4.24 -2.62 -15.09
CA LEU A 10 -4.51 -4.01 -15.43
C LEU A 10 -4.98 -4.11 -16.90
N ILE A 11 -4.24 -4.88 -17.69
CA ILE A 11 -4.52 -5.06 -19.11
C ILE A 11 -5.63 -6.09 -19.32
N GLY A 12 -6.52 -5.82 -20.27
CA GLY A 12 -7.57 -6.75 -20.69
C GLY A 12 -8.88 -6.61 -19.92
N LEU A 13 -9.04 -5.54 -19.14
CA LEU A 13 -10.31 -5.19 -18.53
C LEU A 13 -11.35 -4.72 -19.56
N PRO A 14 -12.65 -5.00 -19.34
CA PRO A 14 -13.75 -4.40 -20.09
C PRO A 14 -13.71 -2.87 -20.09
N GLU A 15 -14.28 -2.24 -21.13
CA GLU A 15 -14.39 -0.79 -21.19
C GLU A 15 -15.25 -0.24 -20.04
N GLY A 16 -14.72 0.76 -19.34
CA GLY A 16 -15.39 1.43 -18.23
C GLY A 16 -15.11 0.82 -16.85
N GLU A 17 -14.35 -0.27 -16.77
CA GLU A 17 -13.84 -0.81 -15.51
C GLU A 17 -12.69 0.03 -14.97
N ASP A 18 -12.52 0.02 -13.64
CA ASP A 18 -11.40 0.67 -12.98
C ASP A 18 -10.08 0.02 -13.44
N PRO A 19 -9.11 0.78 -13.98
CA PRO A 19 -7.80 0.24 -14.36
C PRO A 19 -6.95 -0.26 -13.19
N PHE A 20 -7.28 0.08 -11.94
CA PHE A 20 -6.52 -0.26 -10.74
C PHE A 20 -7.38 -1.00 -9.69
N PRO A 21 -8.01 -2.13 -10.05
CA PRO A 21 -8.93 -2.84 -9.14
C PRO A 21 -8.23 -3.40 -7.89
N TRP A 22 -6.89 -3.48 -7.92
CA TRP A 22 -6.10 -3.89 -6.78
C TRP A 22 -6.13 -2.87 -5.62
N ILE A 23 -6.50 -1.61 -5.87
CA ILE A 23 -6.59 -0.60 -4.78
C ILE A 23 -7.67 -1.03 -3.79
N ASP A 24 -8.85 -1.41 -4.28
CA ASP A 24 -9.95 -1.93 -3.45
C ASP A 24 -9.54 -3.21 -2.71
N GLU A 25 -8.89 -4.15 -3.39
CA GLU A 25 -8.41 -5.40 -2.77
C GLU A 25 -7.40 -5.15 -1.63
N VAL A 26 -6.52 -4.15 -1.79
CA VAL A 26 -5.58 -3.76 -0.74
C VAL A 26 -6.29 -3.06 0.42
N MET A 27 -7.26 -2.18 0.14
CA MET A 27 -8.07 -1.52 1.17
C MET A 27 -8.88 -2.54 1.98
N ASP A 28 -9.50 -3.52 1.32
CA ASP A 28 -10.24 -4.60 1.96
C ASP A 28 -9.30 -5.42 2.85
N TYR A 29 -8.12 -5.81 2.36
CA TYR A 29 -7.13 -6.52 3.14
C TYR A 29 -6.69 -5.74 4.40
N ILE A 30 -6.44 -4.43 4.29
CA ILE A 30 -6.05 -3.61 5.44
C ILE A 30 -7.22 -3.44 6.41
N THR A 31 -8.46 -3.33 5.92
CA THR A 31 -9.66 -3.28 6.76
C THR A 31 -9.78 -4.55 7.60
N GLU A 32 -9.54 -5.73 7.02
CA GLU A 32 -9.51 -6.98 7.80
C GLU A 32 -8.41 -6.99 8.86
N LEU A 33 -7.26 -6.33 8.63
CA LEU A 33 -6.21 -6.20 9.64
C LEU A 33 -6.63 -5.28 10.78
N ASP A 34 -7.38 -4.21 10.49
CA ASP A 34 -7.86 -3.26 11.48
C ASP A 34 -8.87 -3.92 12.42
N GLU A 35 -9.79 -4.72 11.87
CA GLU A 35 -10.73 -5.53 12.66
C GLU A 35 -10.01 -6.50 13.64
N ARG A 36 -8.78 -6.91 13.30
CA ARG A 36 -7.92 -7.76 14.15
C ARG A 36 -7.01 -6.96 15.08
N GLY A 37 -7.01 -5.63 14.98
CA GLY A 37 -6.11 -4.73 15.73
C GLY A 37 -4.65 -4.87 15.32
N GLU A 38 -4.39 -5.30 14.09
CA GLU A 38 -3.06 -5.64 13.59
C GLU A 38 -2.37 -4.49 12.86
N ALA A 39 -3.14 -3.72 12.09
CA ALA A 39 -2.77 -2.47 11.44
C ALA A 39 -4.04 -1.79 10.93
N ALA A 40 -4.00 -0.47 10.72
CA ALA A 40 -5.11 0.29 10.18
C ALA A 40 -4.64 1.27 9.10
N LEU A 41 -5.54 1.66 8.21
CA LEU A 41 -5.33 2.86 7.39
C LEU A 41 -5.30 4.08 8.32
N TYR A 42 -4.31 4.95 8.13
CA TYR A 42 -4.29 6.26 8.79
C TYR A 42 -5.25 7.23 8.09
N ASP A 43 -5.33 7.13 6.76
CA ASP A 43 -6.23 7.86 5.86
C ASP A 43 -6.44 6.99 4.60
N ASP A 44 -7.32 7.41 3.69
CA ASP A 44 -7.64 6.71 2.45
C ASP A 44 -6.43 6.53 1.51
N GLY A 45 -5.34 7.28 1.76
CA GLY A 45 -4.15 7.27 0.92
C GLY A 45 -4.31 8.15 -0.31
N GLY A 46 -3.48 7.93 -1.33
CA GLY A 46 -3.60 8.67 -2.58
C GLY A 46 -2.48 8.47 -3.57
N GLU A 47 -2.67 9.03 -4.75
CA GLU A 47 -1.66 9.01 -5.82
C GLU A 47 -0.49 9.94 -5.50
N PHE A 48 0.72 9.43 -5.71
CA PHE A 48 1.97 10.17 -5.58
C PHE A 48 2.88 9.83 -6.75
N GLY A 49 2.87 10.65 -7.80
CA GLY A 49 3.64 10.37 -9.00
C GLY A 49 3.10 9.15 -9.75
N ASP A 50 3.87 8.06 -9.79
CA ASP A 50 3.55 6.81 -10.48
C ASP A 50 3.15 5.67 -9.51
N VAL A 51 2.91 5.98 -8.24
CA VAL A 51 2.47 5.04 -7.22
C VAL A 51 1.19 5.51 -6.54
N TYR A 52 0.43 4.56 -5.99
CA TYR A 52 -0.55 4.81 -4.96
C TYR A 52 0.09 4.55 -3.59
N VAL A 53 -0.17 5.43 -2.63
CA VAL A 53 0.42 5.38 -1.29
C VAL A 53 -0.68 5.06 -0.27
N PHE A 54 -0.51 3.97 0.45
CA PHE A 54 -1.30 3.66 1.63
C PHE A 54 -0.56 4.13 2.88
N LEU A 55 -1.20 4.97 3.68
CA LEU A 55 -0.69 5.37 4.99
C LEU A 55 -1.13 4.36 6.03
N ILE A 56 -0.18 3.69 6.68
CA ILE A 56 -0.44 2.59 7.59
C ILE A 56 -0.07 2.97 9.02
N ASN A 57 -1.04 2.81 9.93
CA ASN A 57 -0.81 2.71 11.36
C ASN A 57 -0.47 1.26 11.72
N ALA A 58 0.83 0.92 11.71
CA ALA A 58 1.32 -0.38 12.16
C ALA A 58 2.07 -0.25 13.49
N ALA A 59 2.01 -1.32 14.31
CA ALA A 59 2.64 -1.34 15.62
C ALA A 59 4.19 -1.37 15.57
N SER A 60 4.78 -1.78 14.44
CA SER A 60 6.23 -1.85 14.26
C SER A 60 6.64 -1.85 12.79
N GLU A 61 7.92 -1.59 12.53
CA GLU A 61 8.52 -1.75 11.19
C GLU A 61 8.39 -3.19 10.67
N ASP A 62 8.74 -4.20 11.48
CA ASP A 62 8.60 -5.61 11.08
C ASP A 62 7.18 -5.94 10.64
N ARG A 63 6.19 -5.34 11.30
CA ARG A 63 4.78 -5.52 10.96
C ARG A 63 4.43 -4.85 9.64
N LEU A 64 4.88 -3.60 9.44
CA LEU A 64 4.74 -2.91 8.17
C LEU A 64 5.33 -3.73 7.01
N LEU A 65 6.54 -4.24 7.17
CA LEU A 65 7.22 -5.02 6.13
C LEU A 65 6.48 -6.32 5.82
N ALA A 66 5.95 -7.01 6.84
CA ALA A 66 5.14 -8.21 6.64
C ALA A 66 3.83 -7.92 5.89
N ILE A 67 3.17 -6.80 6.20
CA ILE A 67 1.94 -6.37 5.52
C ILE A 67 2.25 -6.00 4.06
N ALA A 68 3.30 -5.22 3.84
CA ALA A 68 3.70 -4.78 2.52
C ALA A 68 4.15 -5.95 1.63
N ALA A 69 4.86 -6.93 2.19
CA ALA A 69 5.17 -8.17 1.49
C ALA A 69 3.90 -8.97 1.13
N ARG A 70 2.92 -9.03 2.04
CA ARG A 70 1.64 -9.70 1.75
C ARG A 70 0.85 -8.99 0.66
N ILE A 71 0.85 -7.65 0.64
CA ILE A 71 0.25 -6.83 -0.41
C ILE A 71 0.91 -7.11 -1.75
N ALA A 72 2.25 -7.15 -1.80
CA ALA A 72 2.98 -7.47 -3.03
C ALA A 72 2.61 -8.84 -3.63
N ASP A 73 2.16 -9.77 -2.79
CA ASP A 73 1.70 -11.11 -3.19
C ASP A 73 0.18 -11.19 -3.50
N LEU A 74 -0.57 -10.10 -3.40
CA LEU A 74 -2.00 -10.11 -3.71
C LEU A 74 -2.24 -10.22 -5.23
N PRO A 75 -3.27 -10.96 -5.67
CA PRO A 75 -3.61 -11.06 -7.08
C PRO A 75 -3.87 -9.67 -7.69
N GLY A 76 -3.22 -9.39 -8.82
CA GLY A 76 -3.42 -8.13 -9.54
C GLY A 76 -2.61 -6.95 -9.02
N VAL A 77 -1.96 -7.07 -7.86
CA VAL A 77 -0.99 -6.06 -7.39
C VAL A 77 0.25 -6.09 -8.30
N PRO A 78 0.70 -4.94 -8.81
CA PRO A 78 1.87 -4.88 -9.67
C PRO A 78 3.17 -5.06 -8.91
N ALA A 79 4.18 -5.59 -9.59
CA ALA A 79 5.54 -5.68 -9.06
C ALA A 79 6.13 -4.30 -8.79
N GLY A 80 7.09 -4.22 -7.86
CA GLY A 80 7.76 -2.98 -7.47
C GLY A 80 7.13 -2.31 -6.25
N VAL A 81 6.39 -3.07 -5.43
CA VAL A 81 5.89 -2.60 -4.13
C VAL A 81 7.06 -2.34 -3.19
N TYR A 82 7.01 -1.24 -2.45
CA TYR A 82 7.99 -0.91 -1.43
C TYR A 82 7.33 -0.26 -0.22
N ALA A 83 7.98 -0.39 0.94
CA ALA A 83 7.57 0.30 2.14
C ALA A 83 8.45 1.54 2.37
N MET A 84 7.86 2.59 2.92
CA MET A 84 8.59 3.73 3.50
C MET A 84 8.38 3.71 5.00
N VAL A 85 9.46 3.52 5.74
CA VAL A 85 9.47 3.62 7.20
C VAL A 85 9.68 5.07 7.55
N THR A 86 8.61 5.73 7.98
CA THR A 86 8.56 7.12 8.45
C THR A 86 8.21 7.15 9.93
N ASP A 87 8.59 8.22 10.61
CA ASP A 87 7.96 8.62 11.86
C ASP A 87 6.72 9.50 11.57
N ASP A 88 6.06 9.93 12.64
CA ASP A 88 4.88 10.79 12.65
C ASP A 88 5.20 12.28 12.38
N GLU A 89 6.48 12.63 12.20
CA GLU A 89 6.92 14.00 11.87
C GLU A 89 7.07 14.25 10.34
N ALA A 90 6.89 13.22 9.52
CA ALA A 90 6.96 13.36 8.05
C ALA A 90 5.78 14.19 7.52
N GLU A 91 6.08 15.40 7.03
CA GLU A 91 5.07 16.34 6.48
C GLU A 91 4.62 15.98 5.05
N GLU A 92 5.38 15.16 4.32
CA GLU A 92 5.12 14.74 2.93
C GLU A 92 5.39 13.23 2.74
N PHE A 93 4.78 12.64 1.71
CA PHE A 93 5.03 11.24 1.35
C PHE A 93 6.49 11.00 0.94
N GLY A 94 7.01 9.83 1.29
CA GLY A 94 8.30 9.37 0.79
C GLY A 94 9.53 9.98 1.46
N LEU A 95 9.36 10.66 2.61
CA LEU A 95 10.49 11.20 3.38
C LEU A 95 11.20 10.15 4.27
N GLY A 96 10.67 8.93 4.33
CA GLY A 96 11.21 7.84 5.14
C GLY A 96 12.34 7.02 4.51
N ARG A 97 12.76 5.97 5.22
CA ARG A 97 13.66 4.95 4.67
C ARG A 97 12.88 3.99 3.78
N ARG A 98 13.29 3.90 2.51
CA ARG A 98 12.76 2.93 1.55
C ARG A 98 13.25 1.51 1.85
N VAL A 99 12.32 0.54 1.76
CA VAL A 99 12.60 -0.89 1.79
C VAL A 99 11.86 -1.55 0.62
N ASP A 100 12.63 -2.05 -0.36
CA ASP A 100 12.09 -2.78 -1.51
C ASP A 100 11.69 -4.20 -1.13
N LEU A 101 10.56 -4.68 -1.67
CA LEU A 101 9.94 -5.96 -1.28
C LEU A 101 9.86 -6.97 -2.44
N SER A 102 10.08 -6.52 -3.68
CA SER A 102 10.08 -7.31 -4.91
C SER A 102 10.94 -6.68 -5.99
#